data_AF-A0A1I1GIL3-F1
#
_entry.id   AF-A0A1I1GIL3-F1
#
_cell.length_a   1.000
_cell.length_b   1.000
_cell.length_c   1.000
_cell.angle_alpha   90.00
_cell.angle_beta   90.00
_cell.angle_gamma   90.00
#
_symmetry.space_group_name_H-M   'P 1'
#
loop_
_entity.id
_entity.type
_entity.pdbx_description
1 polymer ?
#
loop_
_entity_poly.entity_id
_entity_poly.type
_entity_poly.pdbx_seq_one_letter_code
_entity_poly.pdbx_strand_id
1 'polypeptide(L)' 'MADITRGLFQCIKYKAVMEAVVVSEPRERNVRAVLVLESFLPALLVPLRNRLAVEVIENIVPSDIGAKPQN' A
#
# COMPACT_ATOMS: atom_id res chain seq x y z
N MET A 1 -2.13 10.06 -12.72
CA MET A 1 -3.17 10.26 -11.68
C MET A 1 -4.09 9.05 -11.50
N ALA A 2 -4.55 8.42 -12.60
CA ALA A 2 -5.37 7.21 -12.52
C ALA A 2 -4.70 6.08 -11.72
N ASP A 3 -3.37 5.92 -11.80
CA ASP A 3 -2.64 4.88 -11.07
C ASP A 3 -2.65 5.04 -9.55
N ILE A 4 -2.50 6.27 -9.04
CA ILE A 4 -2.54 6.52 -7.58
C ILE A 4 -3.95 6.28 -7.05
N THR A 5 -4.97 6.75 -7.79
CA THR A 5 -6.38 6.50 -7.45
C THR A 5 -6.67 5.01 -7.43
N ARG A 6 -6.22 4.28 -8.47
CA ARG A 6 -6.29 2.82 -8.52
C ARG A 6 -5.57 2.20 -7.32
N GLY A 7 -4.37 2.65 -6.98
CA GLY A 7 -3.60 2.21 -5.82
C GLY A 7 -4.37 2.32 -4.50
N LEU A 8 -5.00 3.46 -4.24
CA LEU A 8 -5.84 3.69 -3.05
C LEU A 8 -6.98 2.66 -2.93
N PHE A 9 -7.72 2.42 -4.03
CA PHE A 9 -8.79 1.41 -4.02
C PHE A 9 -8.26 -0.01 -3.90
N GLN A 10 -7.08 -0.29 -4.48
CA GLN A 10 -6.48 -1.61 -4.35
C GLN A 10 -6.05 -1.89 -2.91
N CYS A 11 -5.53 -0.92 -2.16
CA CYS A 11 -5.23 -1.10 -0.73
C CYS A 11 -6.46 -1.59 0.05
N ILE A 12 -7.65 -1.06 -0.23
CA ILE A 12 -8.91 -1.52 0.39
C ILE A 12 -9.24 -2.95 -0.01
N LYS A 13 -9.24 -3.23 -1.32
CA LYS A 13 -9.60 -4.55 -1.84
C LYS A 13 -8.69 -5.65 -1.32
N TYR A 14 -7.37 -5.43 -1.40
CA TYR A 14 -6.41 -6.43 -0.96
C TYR A 14 -6.38 -6.56 0.56
N LYS A 15 -6.58 -5.47 1.32
CA LYS A 15 -6.73 -5.58 2.77
C LYS A 15 -7.88 -6.51 3.15
N ALA A 16 -9.07 -6.30 2.57
CA ALA A 16 -10.24 -7.14 2.86
C ALA A 16 -10.02 -8.62 2.49
N VAL A 17 -9.38 -8.89 1.34
CA VAL A 17 -9.03 -10.27 0.94
C VAL A 17 -8.03 -10.87 1.92
N MET A 18 -6.98 -10.13 2.31
CA MET A 18 -5.97 -10.63 3.22
C MET A 18 -6.51 -10.83 4.64
N GLU A 19 -7.46 -10.02 5.10
CA GLU A 19 -8.17 -10.24 6.36
C GLU A 19 -8.94 -11.56 6.33
N ALA A 20 -9.63 -11.86 5.22
CA ALA A 20 -10.31 -13.16 5.05
C ALA A 20 -9.32 -14.34 5.02
N VAL A 21 -8.14 -14.17 4.39
CA VAL A 21 -7.08 -15.18 4.40
C VAL A 21 -6.61 -15.45 5.83
N VAL A 22 -6.36 -14.41 6.63
CA VAL A 22 -5.92 -14.58 8.01
C VAL A 22 -6.96 -15.32 8.84
N VAL A 23 -8.26 -15.07 8.65
CA VAL A 23 -9.34 -15.82 9.32
C VAL A 23 -9.29 -17.32 8.99
N SER A 24 -8.83 -17.70 7.78
CA SER A 24 -8.70 -19.09 7.39
C SER A 24 -7.44 -19.79 7.93
N GLU A 25 -6.48 -19.04 8.46
CA GLU A 25 -5.22 -19.56 9.00
C GLU A 25 -5.26 -19.70 10.54
N PRO A 26 -4.61 -20.71 11.12
CA PRO A 26 -4.61 -20.95 12.58
C PRO A 26 -3.77 -19.93 13.39
N ARG A 27 -3.34 -18.81 12.79
CA ARG A 27 -2.56 -17.76 13.47
C ARG A 27 -3.27 -16.42 13.35
N GLU A 28 -3.56 -15.80 14.48
CA GLU A 28 -4.00 -14.40 14.48
C GLU A 28 -2.85 -13.51 13.96
N ARG A 29 -3.12 -12.77 12.88
CA ARG A 29 -2.22 -11.77 12.32
C ARG A 29 -2.98 -10.48 12.07
N ASN A 30 -2.31 -9.35 12.21
CA ASN A 30 -2.87 -8.07 11.78
C ASN A 30 -2.57 -7.83 10.29
N VAL A 31 -3.58 -7.41 9.54
CA VAL A 31 -3.44 -7.07 8.13
C VAL A 31 -3.32 -5.55 7.98
N ARG A 32 -2.25 -5.12 7.32
CA ARG A 32 -2.01 -3.72 6.98
C ARG A 32 -1.70 -3.61 5.49
N ALA A 33 -2.41 -2.73 4.80
CA ALA A 33 -2.15 -2.39 3.41
C ALA A 33 -1.74 -0.92 3.32
N VAL A 34 -0.60 -0.66 2.69
CA VAL A 34 -0.04 0.69 2.52
C VAL A 34 0.19 0.98 1.04
N LEU A 35 -0.06 2.22 0.63
CA LEU A 35 0.31 2.69 -0.71
C LEU A 35 1.68 3.39 -0.61
N VAL A 36 2.68 2.87 -1.29
CA VAL A 36 4.03 3.45 -1.32
C VAL A 36 4.23 4.22 -2.61
N LEU A 37 4.74 5.45 -2.51
CA LEU A 37 5.00 6.33 -3.64
C LEU A 37 6.44 6.87 -3.57
N GLU A 38 7.12 6.89 -4.71
CA GLU A 38 8.43 7.56 -4.86
C GLU A 38 8.32 9.09 -4.87
N SER A 39 7.09 9.62 -4.95
CA SER A 39 6.77 11.05 -4.96
C SER A 39 5.73 11.38 -3.89
N PHE A 40 5.45 12.67 -3.73
CA PHE A 40 4.36 13.16 -2.89
C PHE A 40 2.98 12.77 -3.44
N LEU A 41 2.04 12.52 -2.52
CA LEU A 41 0.64 12.35 -2.87
C LEU A 41 0.07 13.67 -3.41
N PRO A 42 -0.54 13.70 -4.60
CA PRO A 42 -1.18 14.90 -5.11
C PRO A 42 -2.23 15.43 -4.14
N ALA A 43 -2.21 16.74 -3.84
CA ALA A 43 -3.10 17.37 -2.85
C ALA A 43 -4.60 17.09 -3.12
N LEU A 44 -5.00 17.01 -4.39
CA LEU A 44 -6.36 16.65 -4.83
C LEU A 44 -6.83 15.28 -4.30
N LEU A 45 -5.91 14.34 -4.05
CA LEU A 45 -6.21 12.98 -3.62
C LEU A 45 -6.16 12.80 -2.09
N VAL A 46 -5.69 13.81 -1.34
CA VAL A 46 -5.69 13.79 0.14
C VAL A 46 -7.09 13.55 0.73
N PRO A 47 -8.17 14.20 0.25
CA PRO A 47 -9.51 13.91 0.75
C PRO A 47 -9.94 12.45 0.50
N LEU A 48 -9.59 11.88 -0.65
CA LEU A 48 -9.91 10.49 -0.98
C LEU A 48 -9.14 9.52 -0.08
N ARG A 49 -7.82 9.72 0.09
CA ARG A 49 -6.99 8.96 1.03
C ARG A 49 -7.62 8.93 2.43
N ASN A 50 -7.99 10.11 2.95
CA ASN A 50 -8.54 10.24 4.30
C ASN A 50 -9.88 9.51 4.42
N ARG A 51 -10.79 9.66 3.45
CA ARG A 51 -12.09 8.97 3.44
C ARG A 51 -11.94 7.46 3.40
N LEU A 52 -10.97 6.95 2.63
CA LEU A 52 -10.68 5.53 2.53
C LEU A 52 -9.84 5.01 3.71
N ALA A 53 -9.32 5.89 4.57
CA ALA A 53 -8.39 5.55 5.65
C ALA A 53 -7.18 4.70 5.18
N VAL A 54 -6.65 5.02 3.98
CA VAL A 54 -5.48 4.34 3.42
C VAL A 54 -4.21 5.04 3.91
N GLU A 55 -3.29 4.27 4.47
CA GLU A 55 -1.95 4.73 4.80
C GLU A 55 -1.14 4.90 3.52
N VAL A 56 -0.54 6.08 3.33
CA VAL A 56 0.31 6.41 2.19
C VAL A 56 1.70 6.77 2.71
N ILE A 57 2.72 6.10 2.19
CA ILE A 57 4.13 6.39 2.47
C ILE A 57 4.70 7.07 1.23
N GLU A 58 5.14 8.30 1.38
CA GLU A 58 5.53 9.20 0.29
C GLU A 58 7.05 9.41 0.26
N ASN A 59 7.59 9.80 -0.91
CA ASN A 59 9.02 10.07 -1.14
C ASN A 59 9.96 8.94 -0.74
N ILE A 60 9.57 7.70 -1.01
CA ILE A 60 10.47 6.57 -0.84
C ILE A 60 11.49 6.56 -1.99
N VAL A 61 12.77 6.51 -1.63
CA VAL A 61 13.83 6.16 -2.58
C VAL A 61 13.99 4.64 -2.51
N PRO A 62 13.78 3.90 -3.61
CA PRO A 62 14.07 2.48 -3.63
C PRO A 62 15.55 2.27 -3.30
N SER A 63 15.85 1.71 -2.13
CA SER A 63 17.16 1.09 -1.91
C SER A 63 17.20 -0.19 -2.75
N ASP A 64 18.30 -0.46 -3.45
CA ASP A 64 18.47 -1.69 -4.23
C ASP A 64 18.29 -2.94 -3.35
N ILE A 65 17.06 -3.45 -3.24
CA ILE A 65 16.74 -4.78 -2.70
C ILE A 65 16.86 -5.82 -3.85
N GLY A 66 17.75 -5.53 -4.82
CA GLY A 66 17.89 -6.30 -6.06
C GLY A 66 19.27 -6.25 -6.73
N ALA A 67 20.26 -5.56 -6.17
CA ALA A 67 21.63 -5.73 -6.63
C ALA A 67 22.08 -7.15 -6.26
N LYS A 68 22.15 -8.05 -7.25
CA LYS A 68 22.91 -9.30 -7.10
C LYS A 68 24.31 -8.92 -6.57
N PRO A 69 24.88 -9.68 -5.61
CA PRO A 69 26.26 -9.47 -5.22
C PRO A 69 27.13 -9.54 -6.48
N GLN A 70 27.83 -8.43 -6.76
CA GLN A 70 28.80 -8.37 -7.84
C GLN A 70 29.91 -9.34 -7.47
N ASN A 71 30.09 -10.34 -8.32
CA ASN A 71 31.16 -11.33 -8.27
C ASN A 71 32.26 -10.91 -9.23
#